data_AF-A0A9P8C1T5-F1
#
_entry.id   AF-A0A9P8C1T5-F1
#
_cell.length_a   1.000
_cell.length_b   1.000
_cell.length_c   1.000
_cell.angle_alpha   90.00
_cell.angle_beta   90.00
_cell.angle_gamma   90.00
#
_symmetry.space_group_name_H-M   'P 1'
#
loop_
_entity.id
_entity.type
_entity.pdbx_description
1 polymer ?
#
loop_
_entity_poly.entity_id
_entity_poly.type
_entity_poly.pdbx_seq_one_letter_code
_entity_poly.pdbx_strand_id
1 'polypeptide(L)'
;MCQLRGWYTGIYTEIANTKQGHMGKNRFENVIAEFAPNFETLKPLARELRSALFPIRDGDIFTGTFHDHNIMYDRIIKAFDRAITSLREEEQAIA
;
A
#
# COMPACT_ATOMS: atom_id res chain seq x y z
N MET A 1 -15.71 -2.80 13.29
CA MET A 1 -15.90 -3.76 12.17
C MET A 1 -14.60 -3.78 11.38
N CYS A 2 -14.05 -4.95 11.07
CA CYS A 2 -12.86 -5.10 10.21
C CYS A 2 -13.24 -4.69 8.77
N GLN A 3 -12.78 -3.54 8.29
CA GLN A 3 -13.06 -3.06 6.94
C GLN A 3 -12.46 -3.99 5.88
N LEU A 4 -11.41 -4.73 6.23
CA LEU A 4 -10.81 -5.73 5.34
C LEU A 4 -11.71 -6.95 5.09
N ARG A 5 -12.78 -7.17 5.86
CA ARG A 5 -13.74 -8.25 5.57
C ARG A 5 -14.36 -8.14 4.18
N GLY A 6 -14.59 -6.92 3.70
CA GLY A 6 -15.13 -6.65 2.36
C GLY A 6 -14.17 -6.99 1.21
N TRP A 7 -12.90 -7.31 1.50
CA TRP A 7 -11.93 -7.68 0.47
C TRP A 7 -12.06 -9.14 -0.02
N TYR A 8 -12.82 -9.96 0.71
CA TYR A 8 -12.98 -11.39 0.43
C TYR A 8 -14.42 -11.89 0.67
N THR A 9 -15.37 -11.01 0.98
CA THR A 9 -16.79 -11.35 1.18
C THR A 9 -17.64 -10.63 0.13
N GLY A 10 -18.63 -11.31 -0.44
CA GLY A 10 -19.54 -10.74 -1.45
C GLY A 10 -19.28 -11.24 -2.87
N ILE A 11 -19.93 -10.62 -3.85
CA ILE A 11 -19.69 -10.92 -5.27
C ILE A 11 -18.45 -10.20 -5.79
N TYR A 12 -17.93 -10.65 -6.94
CA TYR A 12 -16.69 -10.11 -7.52
C TYR A 12 -16.68 -8.58 -7.64
N THR A 13 -17.78 -7.99 -8.11
CA THR A 13 -17.89 -6.53 -8.30
C THR A 13 -17.86 -5.77 -6.96
N GLU A 14 -18.47 -6.30 -5.91
CA GLU A 14 -18.43 -5.72 -4.57
C GLU A 14 -17.01 -5.74 -3.99
N ILE A 15 -16.32 -6.87 -4.15
CA ILE A 15 -14.94 -7.05 -3.71
C ILE A 15 -14.01 -6.07 -4.47
N ALA A 16 -14.16 -5.99 -5.80
CA ALA A 16 -13.37 -5.10 -6.64
C ALA A 16 -13.59 -3.62 -6.27
N ASN A 17 -14.84 -3.20 -6.10
CA ASN A 17 -15.19 -1.83 -5.71
C ASN A 17 -14.65 -1.48 -4.32
N THR A 18 -14.71 -2.43 -3.38
CA THR A 18 -14.17 -2.25 -2.03
C THR A 18 -12.66 -2.05 -2.08
N LYS A 19 -11.92 -2.90 -2.81
CA LYS A 19 -10.47 -2.79 -2.98
C LYS A 19 -10.09 -1.46 -3.64
N GLN A 20 -10.75 -1.11 -4.76
CA GLN A 20 -10.50 0.14 -5.47
C GLN A 20 -10.75 1.36 -4.57
N GLY A 21 -11.89 1.40 -3.87
CA GLY A 21 -12.22 2.49 -2.96
C GLY A 21 -11.21 2.63 -1.83
N HIS A 22 -10.72 1.52 -1.28
CA HIS A 22 -9.71 1.53 -0.23
C HIS A 22 -8.35 2.00 -0.72
N MET A 23 -8.00 1.78 -2.00
CA MET A 23 -6.77 2.33 -2.58
C MET A 23 -6.81 3.84 -2.78
N GLY A 24 -7.98 4.49 -2.66
CA GLY A 24 -8.13 5.94 -2.80
C GLY A 24 -7.34 6.74 -1.74
N LYS A 25 -6.98 7.99 -2.08
CA LYS A 25 -6.11 8.87 -1.27
C LYS A 25 -6.55 8.99 0.19
N ASN A 26 -7.86 9.10 0.42
CA ASN A 26 -8.43 9.37 1.73
C ASN A 26 -8.82 8.12 2.52
N ARG A 27 -8.83 6.94 1.86
CA ARG A 27 -9.33 5.69 2.46
C ARG A 27 -8.23 4.69 2.75
N PHE A 28 -7.07 4.82 2.12
CA PHE A 28 -5.97 3.88 2.32
C PHE A 28 -5.45 3.87 3.77
N GLU A 29 -5.48 5.01 4.46
CA GLU A 29 -5.11 5.08 5.88
C GLU A 29 -6.00 4.19 6.78
N ASN A 30 -7.26 3.95 6.40
CA ASN A 30 -8.13 3.04 7.14
C ASN A 30 -7.66 1.58 7.02
N VAL A 31 -7.09 1.20 5.86
CA VAL A 31 -6.48 -0.12 5.66
C VAL A 31 -5.24 -0.27 6.53
N ILE A 32 -4.38 0.75 6.52
CA ILE A 32 -3.17 0.78 7.33
C ILE A 32 -3.50 0.72 8.83
N ALA A 33 -4.58 1.39 9.26
CA ALA A 33 -5.02 1.38 10.65
C ALA A 33 -5.41 -0.01 11.19
N GLU A 34 -5.70 -0.97 10.30
CA GLU A 34 -6.01 -2.37 10.67
C GLU A 34 -4.76 -3.27 10.76
N PHE A 35 -3.56 -2.74 10.50
CA PHE A 35 -2.33 -3.52 10.67
C PHE A 35 -2.17 -3.91 12.15
N ALA A 36 -1.81 -5.16 12.39
CA ALA A 36 -1.50 -5.61 13.74
C ALA A 36 -0.29 -4.81 14.29
N PRO A 37 -0.18 -4.60 15.62
CA PRO A 37 0.91 -3.83 16.22
C PRO A 37 2.32 -4.27 15.80
N ASN A 38 2.51 -5.57 15.56
CA ASN A 38 3.78 -6.14 15.09
C ASN A 38 4.19 -5.65 13.68
N PHE A 39 3.29 -5.03 12.93
CA PHE A 39 3.51 -4.50 11.58
C PHE A 39 3.42 -2.97 11.52
N GLU A 40 3.44 -2.28 12.67
CA GLU A 40 3.39 -0.82 12.72
C GLU A 40 4.55 -0.18 11.92
N THR A 41 5.74 -0.78 11.99
CA THR A 41 6.94 -0.34 11.27
C THR A 41 6.80 -0.49 9.74
N LEU A 42 5.87 -1.31 9.26
CA LEU A 42 5.63 -1.52 7.83
C LEU A 42 4.64 -0.51 7.22
N LYS A 43 3.98 0.33 8.04
CA LYS A 43 3.01 1.31 7.55
C LYS A 43 3.62 2.30 6.53
N PRO A 44 4.84 2.84 6.72
CA PRO A 44 5.48 3.69 5.72
C PRO A 44 5.67 2.97 4.38
N LEU A 45 6.16 1.72 4.41
CA LEU A 45 6.33 0.89 3.21
C LEU A 45 4.99 0.69 2.49
N ALA A 46 3.91 0.39 3.21
CA ALA A 46 2.58 0.22 2.62
C ALA A 46 2.12 1.48 1.86
N ARG A 47 2.37 2.69 2.40
CA ARG A 47 2.04 3.98 1.74
C ARG A 47 2.84 4.18 0.46
N GLU A 48 4.13 3.86 0.49
CA GLU A 48 4.99 3.95 -0.69
C GLU A 48 4.54 2.98 -1.79
N LEU A 49 4.28 1.72 -1.42
CA LEU A 49 3.79 0.69 -2.36
C LEU A 49 2.46 1.10 -2.99
N ARG A 50 1.50 1.59 -2.19
CA ARG A 50 0.24 2.10 -2.73
C ARG A 50 0.45 3.26 -3.70
N SER A 51 1.37 4.17 -3.41
CA SER A 51 1.66 5.31 -4.27
C SER A 51 2.40 4.93 -5.56
N ALA A 52 3.21 3.85 -5.51
CA ALA A 52 3.88 3.28 -6.66
C ALA A 52 2.90 2.55 -7.59
N LEU A 53 2.01 1.73 -7.02
CA LEU A 53 1.04 0.92 -7.76
C LEU A 53 -0.16 1.73 -8.27
N PHE A 54 -0.68 2.62 -7.43
CA PHE A 54 -1.89 3.41 -7.69
C PHE A 54 -1.59 4.91 -7.59
N PRO A 55 -0.71 5.44 -8.46
CA PRO A 55 -0.36 6.85 -8.44
C PRO A 55 -1.60 7.70 -8.71
N ILE A 56 -1.67 8.87 -8.09
CA ILE A 56 -2.78 9.80 -8.32
C ILE A 56 -2.50 10.55 -9.62
N ARG A 57 -3.43 10.49 -10.58
CA ARG A 57 -3.42 11.23 -11.85
C ARG A 57 -4.77 11.89 -12.02
N ASP A 58 -4.78 13.18 -12.37
CA ASP A 58 -6.00 13.96 -12.56
C ASP A 58 -6.98 13.93 -11.37
N GLY A 59 -6.43 13.82 -10.16
CA GLY A 59 -7.21 13.84 -8.91
C GLY A 59 -7.75 12.48 -8.45
N ASP A 60 -7.59 11.41 -9.22
CA ASP A 60 -8.01 10.05 -8.85
C ASP A 60 -6.86 9.04 -8.96
N ILE A 61 -7.06 7.84 -8.41
CA ILE A 61 -6.10 6.75 -8.53
C ILE A 61 -6.06 6.21 -9.95
N PHE A 62 -4.84 6.06 -10.47
CA PHE A 62 -4.62 5.34 -11.71
C PHE A 62 -4.66 3.83 -11.44
N THR A 63 -5.64 3.14 -12.02
CA THR A 63 -5.79 1.67 -11.96
C THR A 63 -5.49 0.99 -13.30
N GLY A 64 -5.11 1.76 -14.31
CA GLY A 64 -4.76 1.24 -15.63
C GLY A 64 -3.36 0.62 -15.67
N THR A 65 -3.00 0.11 -16.85
CA THR A 65 -1.68 -0.48 -17.09
C THR A 65 -0.64 0.61 -17.35
N PHE A 66 0.53 0.50 -16.72
CA PHE A 66 1.65 1.38 -17.01
C PHE A 66 2.19 1.09 -18.42
N HIS A 67 2.45 2.15 -19.20
CA HIS A 67 3.11 1.99 -20.50
C HIS A 67 4.52 1.44 -20.35
N ASP A 68 5.24 1.92 -19.33
CA ASP A 68 6.53 1.38 -18.91
C ASP A 68 6.40 0.73 -17.53
N HIS A 69 6.44 -0.59 -17.52
CA HIS A 69 6.33 -1.38 -16.30
C HIS A 69 7.58 -1.27 -15.41
N ASN A 70 8.76 -0.98 -16.00
CA ASN A 70 10.01 -0.89 -15.25
C ASN A 70 9.95 0.24 -14.23
N ILE A 71 9.32 1.37 -14.57
CA ILE A 71 9.15 2.50 -13.65
C ILE A 71 8.36 2.08 -12.40
N MET A 72 7.34 1.23 -12.55
CA MET A 72 6.57 0.73 -11.41
C MET A 72 7.40 -0.24 -10.57
N TYR A 73 8.07 -1.21 -11.21
CA TYR A 73 8.92 -2.17 -10.50
C TYR A 73 10.08 -1.50 -9.76
N ASP A 74 10.78 -0.56 -10.39
CA ASP A 74 11.88 0.18 -9.78
C ASP A 74 11.42 0.95 -8.54
N ARG A 75 10.21 1.54 -8.58
CA ARG A 75 9.64 2.23 -7.41
C ARG A 75 9.34 1.26 -6.27
N ILE A 76 8.80 0.08 -6.59
CA ILE A 76 8.50 -0.96 -5.60
C ILE A 76 9.79 -1.48 -4.97
N ILE A 77 10.80 -1.81 -5.78
CA ILE A 77 12.11 -2.29 -5.32
C ILE A 77 12.75 -1.25 -4.39
N LYS A 78 12.80 0.02 -4.81
CA LYS A 78 13.34 1.10 -3.99
C LYS A 78 12.58 1.32 -2.68
N ALA A 79 11.28 1.07 -2.64
CA ALA A 79 10.50 1.16 -1.41
C ALA A 79 10.90 0.07 -0.42
N PHE A 80 11.09 -1.16 -0.89
CA PHE A 80 11.60 -2.25 -0.07
C PHE A 80 13.04 -1.99 0.40
N ASP A 81 13.93 -1.53 -0.48
CA ASP A 81 15.32 -1.22 -0.11
C ASP A 81 15.40 -0.16 1.00
N ARG A 82 14.53 0.86 0.93
CA ARG A 82 14.40 1.87 2.00
C ARG A 82 13.91 1.24 3.30
N ALA A 83 12.84 0.46 3.26
CA ALA A 83 12.30 -0.18 4.46
C ALA A 83 13.32 -1.13 5.13
N ILE A 84 14.06 -1.91 4.33
CA ILE A 84 15.11 -2.80 4.84
C ILE A 84 16.25 -2.00 5.47
N THR A 85 16.66 -0.89 4.84
CA THR A 85 17.69 -0.01 5.39
C THR A 85 17.25 0.57 6.73
N SER A 86 16.03 1.12 6.82
CA SER A 86 15.50 1.68 8.08
C SER A 86 15.40 0.64 9.20
N LEU A 87 14.97 -0.59 8.90
CA LEU A 87 14.92 -1.66 9.91
C LEU A 87 16.31 -2.02 10.44
N ARG A 88 17.33 -2.04 9.58
CA ARG A 88 18.72 -2.31 10.00
C ARG A 88 19.29 -1.20 10.88
N GLU A 89 18.96 0.06 10.58
CA GLU A 89 19.35 1.21 11.39
C GLU A 89 18.69 1.18 12.78
N GLU A 90 17.40 0.80 12.84
CA GLU A 90 16.68 0.59 14.10
C GLU A 90 17.29 -0.53 14.95
N GLU A 91 17.64 -1.67 14.34
CA GLU A 91 18.33 -2.78 15.04
C GLU A 91 19.69 -2.36 15.61
N GLN A 92 20.48 -1.58 14.86
CA GLN A 92 21.79 -1.09 15.29
C GLN A 92 21.70 -0.03 16.38
N ALA A 93 20.62 0.76 16.43
CA ALA A 93 20.40 1.77 17.47
C ALA A 93 19.98 1.18 18.83
N ILE A 94 19.56 -0.10 18.85
CA ILE A 94 19.11 -0.82 20.06
C ILE A 94 20.23 -1.73 20.62
N ALA A 95 21.29 -1.98 19.85
CA ALA A 95 22.48 -2.75 20.22
C ALA A 95 23.53 -1.89 20.96
#